data_AF-A0A7X8BXZ3-F1
#
_entry.id   AF-A0A7X8BXZ3-F1
#
_cell.length_a   1.000
_cell.length_b   1.000
_cell.length_c   1.000
_cell.angle_alpha   90.00
_cell.angle_beta   90.00
_cell.angle_gamma   90.00
#
_symmetry.space_group_name_H-M   'P 1'
#
loop_
_entity.id
_entity.type
_entity.pdbx_description
1 polymer ?
#
loop_
_entity_poly.entity_id
_entity_poly.type
_entity_poly.pdbx_seq_one_letter_code
_entity_poly.pdbx_strand_id
1 'polypeptide(L)'
;MARQVSLLNQALKQYWKNTTNYPKYAYFMWRNKLANSNRNFSDFTEQDIIDKYCKGSLIKYGNLKQWENTEECAELMNLLLLEKSNKDFVEIYNAVSEKAKQGDDKAIKTFLTLQNEIRKSVKTKKSKKAEQEEVEEDDDLILE
;
A
#
# COMPACT_ATOMS: atom_id res chain seq x y z
N MET A 1 15.64 -7.94 12.34
CA MET A 1 14.18 -7.66 12.24
C MET A 1 13.84 -7.49 10.77
N ALA A 2 13.08 -8.42 10.19
CA ALA A 2 12.57 -8.24 8.83
C ALA A 2 11.69 -6.97 8.81
N ARG A 3 12.00 -6.00 7.94
CA ARG A 3 11.07 -4.88 7.71
C ARG A 3 9.78 -5.50 7.19
N GLN A 4 8.68 -5.27 7.89
CA GLN A 4 7.37 -5.58 7.34
C GLN A 4 7.21 -4.73 6.07
N VAL A 5 7.40 -5.35 4.91
CA VAL A 5 7.25 -4.67 3.62
C VAL A 5 5.76 -4.47 3.41
N SER A 6 5.37 -3.23 3.09
CA SER A 6 3.96 -2.92 2.87
C SER A 6 3.42 -3.77 1.69
N LEU A 7 2.16 -4.22 1.79
CA LEU A 7 1.55 -5.06 0.74
C LEU A 7 1.50 -4.31 -0.59
N LEU A 8 1.27 -3.00 -0.54
CA LEU A 8 1.37 -2.14 -1.73
C LEU A 8 2.77 -2.21 -2.34
N ASN A 9 3.82 -2.07 -1.54
CA ASN A 9 5.19 -2.16 -2.04
C ASN A 9 5.50 -3.53 -2.65
N GLN A 10 4.98 -4.62 -2.07
CA GLN A 10 5.10 -5.95 -2.65
C GLN A 10 4.41 -6.06 -4.01
N ALA A 11 3.16 -5.60 -4.11
CA ALA A 11 2.42 -5.58 -5.37
C ALA A 11 3.06 -4.68 -6.44
N LEU A 12 3.69 -3.56 -6.03
CA LEU A 12 4.39 -2.66 -6.93
C LEU A 12 5.72 -3.25 -7.46
N LYS A 13 6.28 -4.30 -6.83
CA LYS A 13 7.56 -4.91 -7.26
C LYS A 13 7.53 -5.48 -8.68
N GLN A 14 6.36 -5.90 -9.18
CA GLN A 14 6.27 -6.43 -10.54
C GLN A 14 6.48 -5.33 -11.61
N TYR A 15 6.14 -4.08 -11.28
CA TYR A 15 6.25 -2.95 -12.20
C TYR A 15 7.64 -2.34 -12.20
N TRP A 16 8.29 -2.25 -11.03
CA TRP A 16 9.57 -1.54 -10.95
C TRP A 16 10.78 -2.36 -11.44
N LYS A 17 10.67 -3.69 -11.48
CA LYS A 17 11.73 -4.61 -11.93
C LYS A 17 11.75 -4.73 -13.46
N ASN A 18 10.61 -4.46 -14.09
CA ASN A 18 10.44 -4.56 -15.54
C ASN A 18 10.49 -3.15 -16.16
N THR A 19 11.52 -2.87 -16.95
CA THR A 19 11.72 -1.56 -17.60
C THR A 19 10.56 -1.14 -18.51
N THR A 20 9.81 -2.09 -19.07
CA THR A 20 8.63 -1.83 -19.90
C THR A 20 7.44 -1.35 -19.07
N ASN A 21 7.28 -1.88 -17.86
CA ASN A 21 6.17 -1.55 -16.96
C ASN A 21 6.52 -0.44 -15.95
N TYR A 22 7.79 -0.04 -15.87
CA TYR A 22 8.26 1.04 -15.03
C TYR A 22 7.47 2.37 -15.18
N PRO A 23 6.99 2.77 -16.37
CA PRO A 23 6.12 3.94 -16.50
C PRO A 23 4.82 3.83 -15.68
N LYS A 24 4.20 2.64 -15.57
CA LYS A 24 3.03 2.43 -14.69
C LYS A 24 3.39 2.65 -13.22
N TYR A 25 4.53 2.13 -12.77
CA TYR A 25 5.04 2.35 -11.41
C TYR A 25 5.21 3.84 -11.11
N ALA A 26 5.98 4.55 -11.95
CA ALA A 26 6.27 5.96 -11.74
C ALA A 26 5.01 6.82 -11.79
N TYR A 27 4.10 6.52 -12.73
CA TYR A 27 2.80 7.17 -12.83
C TYR A 27 1.95 6.96 -11.59
N PHE A 28 1.81 5.71 -11.12
CA PHE A 28 1.05 5.39 -9.92
C PHE A 28 1.59 6.12 -8.69
N MET A 29 2.92 6.13 -8.51
CA MET A 29 3.59 6.83 -7.42
C MET A 29 3.34 8.35 -7.47
N TRP A 30 3.51 8.96 -8.63
CA TRP A 30 3.26 10.40 -8.85
C TRP A 30 1.81 10.78 -8.62
N ARG A 31 0.88 10.06 -9.26
CA ARG A 31 -0.56 10.32 -9.20
C ARG A 31 -1.10 10.30 -7.78
N ASN A 32 -0.54 9.43 -6.95
CA ASN A 32 -0.91 9.24 -5.55
C ASN A 32 -0.02 10.00 -4.55
N LYS A 33 0.90 10.85 -5.02
CA LYS A 33 1.81 11.66 -4.21
C LYS A 33 2.64 10.82 -3.22
N LEU A 34 3.21 9.74 -3.75
CA LEU A 34 4.01 8.79 -2.98
C LEU A 34 5.50 9.05 -3.14
N ALA A 35 6.27 8.60 -2.16
CA ALA A 35 7.72 8.62 -2.17
C ALA A 35 8.27 7.23 -1.88
N ASN A 36 9.49 6.96 -2.35
CA ASN A 36 10.29 5.83 -1.92
C ASN A 36 11.62 6.33 -1.33
N SER A 37 12.50 5.40 -0.93
CA SER A 37 13.79 5.73 -0.30
C SER A 37 14.69 6.62 -1.16
N ASN A 38 14.51 6.59 -2.48
CA ASN A 38 15.42 7.22 -3.44
C ASN A 38 14.82 8.50 -4.02
N ARG A 39 13.49 8.68 -3.96
CA ARG A 39 12.79 9.72 -4.71
C ARG A 39 11.41 10.01 -4.13
N ASN A 40 11.08 11.29 -4.04
CA ASN A 40 9.70 11.76 -3.89
C ASN A 40 9.09 12.00 -5.27
N PHE A 41 8.05 11.26 -5.63
CA PHE A 41 7.42 11.40 -6.95
C PHE A 41 6.45 12.58 -6.99
N SER A 42 6.04 13.09 -5.83
CA SER A 42 5.14 14.25 -5.73
C SER A 42 5.75 15.54 -6.28
N ASP A 43 7.08 15.59 -6.40
CA ASP A 43 7.81 16.76 -6.89
C ASP A 43 7.76 16.89 -8.42
N PHE A 44 7.25 15.88 -9.13
CA PHE A 44 7.12 15.93 -10.58
C PHE A 44 5.87 16.66 -11.05
N THR A 45 6.03 17.40 -12.14
CA THR A 45 4.91 17.90 -12.93
C THR A 45 4.35 16.81 -13.86
N GLU A 46 3.17 17.04 -14.45
CA GLU A 46 2.64 16.15 -15.50
C GLU A 46 3.61 16.07 -16.69
N GLN A 47 4.22 17.19 -17.07
CA GLN A 47 5.19 17.25 -18.16
C GLN A 47 6.44 16.42 -17.84
N ASP A 48 6.93 16.44 -16.60
CA ASP A 48 8.02 15.56 -16.16
C ASP A 48 7.69 14.09 -16.35
N ILE A 49 6.44 13.68 -16.09
CA ILE A 49 6.00 12.30 -16.28
C ILE A 49 6.03 11.92 -17.76
N ILE A 50 5.49 12.80 -18.61
CA ILE A 50 5.45 12.60 -20.05
C ILE A 50 6.87 12.49 -20.62
N ASP A 51 7.76 13.41 -20.26
CA ASP A 51 9.10 13.48 -20.83
C ASP A 51 9.99 12.34 -20.32
N LYS A 52 10.03 12.11 -19.00
CA LYS A 52 10.95 11.14 -18.40
C LYS A 52 10.48 9.69 -18.57
N TYR A 53 9.18 9.43 -18.48
CA TYR A 53 8.64 8.07 -18.40
C TYR A 53 7.84 7.67 -19.63
N CYS A 54 7.27 8.62 -20.37
CA CYS A 54 6.60 8.36 -21.65
C CYS A 54 7.47 8.71 -22.87
N LYS A 55 8.71 9.20 -22.67
CA LYS A 55 9.62 9.64 -23.74
C LYS A 55 8.98 10.71 -24.64
N GLY A 56 8.23 11.65 -24.05
CA GLY A 56 7.51 12.71 -24.77
C GLY A 56 6.23 12.24 -25.48
N SER A 57 5.87 10.96 -25.41
CA SER A 57 4.72 10.42 -26.15
C SER A 57 3.41 10.62 -25.39
N LEU A 58 2.53 11.48 -25.94
CA LEU A 58 1.17 11.66 -25.44
C LEU A 58 0.30 10.41 -25.56
N ILE A 59 0.55 9.55 -26.56
CA ILE A 59 -0.15 8.27 -26.70
C ILE A 59 0.16 7.36 -25.51
N LYS A 60 1.45 7.21 -25.18
CA LYS A 60 1.87 6.39 -24.02
C LYS A 60 1.31 6.95 -22.71
N TYR A 61 1.28 8.27 -22.58
CA TYR A 61 0.67 8.91 -21.42
C TYR A 61 -0.85 8.69 -21.35
N GLY A 62 -1.54 8.77 -22.48
CA GLY A 62 -2.96 8.41 -22.60
C GLY A 62 -3.23 6.97 -22.17
N ASN A 63 -2.37 6.03 -22.53
CA ASN A 63 -2.47 4.63 -22.09
C ASN A 63 -2.31 4.48 -20.56
N LEU A 64 -1.47 5.30 -19.92
CA LEU A 64 -1.35 5.32 -18.46
C LEU A 64 -2.61 5.85 -17.78
N LYS A 65 -3.24 6.90 -18.35
CA LYS A 65 -4.55 7.39 -17.89
C LYS A 65 -5.63 6.33 -18.06
N GLN A 66 -5.65 5.61 -19.17
CA GLN A 66 -6.61 4.51 -19.38
C GLN A 66 -6.39 3.38 -18.38
N TRP A 67 -5.13 3.05 -18.10
CA TRP A 67 -4.76 2.03 -17.13
C TRP A 67 -5.32 2.29 -15.72
N GLU A 68 -5.56 3.55 -15.32
CA GLU A 68 -6.24 3.88 -14.04
C GLU A 68 -7.61 3.21 -13.89
N ASN A 69 -8.29 2.90 -15.00
CA ASN A 69 -9.62 2.30 -15.01
C ASN A 69 -9.59 0.77 -15.09
N THR A 70 -8.41 0.15 -15.01
CA THR A 70 -8.27 -1.30 -15.04
C THR A 70 -8.34 -1.90 -13.64
N GLU A 71 -8.73 -3.18 -13.55
CA GLU A 71 -8.73 -3.94 -12.30
C GLU A 71 -7.33 -3.98 -11.68
N GLU A 72 -6.30 -4.12 -12.51
CA GLU A 72 -4.89 -4.06 -12.12
C GLU A 72 -4.54 -2.79 -11.32
N CYS A 73 -5.00 -1.61 -11.77
CA CYS A 73 -4.79 -0.36 -11.02
C CYS A 73 -5.72 -0.26 -9.80
N ALA A 74 -6.95 -0.77 -9.88
CA ALA A 74 -7.91 -0.77 -8.79
C ALA A 74 -7.40 -1.58 -7.58
N GLU A 75 -6.74 -2.72 -7.83
CA GLU A 75 -6.12 -3.53 -6.78
C GLU A 75 -5.01 -2.77 -6.03
N LEU A 76 -4.15 -2.06 -6.76
CA LEU A 76 -3.11 -1.21 -6.16
C LEU A 76 -3.73 -0.07 -5.34
N MET A 77 -4.80 0.54 -5.82
CA MET A 77 -5.54 1.57 -5.08
C MET A 77 -6.16 1.01 -3.80
N ASN A 78 -6.73 -0.19 -3.84
CA ASN A 78 -7.29 -0.85 -2.66
C ASN A 78 -6.21 -1.11 -1.60
N LEU A 79 -5.02 -1.55 -2.01
CA LEU A 79 -3.88 -1.72 -1.09
C LEU A 79 -3.42 -0.37 -0.50
N LEU A 80 -3.36 0.69 -1.33
CA LEU A 80 -3.03 2.03 -0.85
C LEU A 80 -4.06 2.56 0.15
N LEU A 81 -5.35 2.38 -0.13
CA LEU A 81 -6.44 2.79 0.76
C LEU A 81 -6.42 2.00 2.06
N LEU A 82 -6.09 0.71 2.02
CA LEU A 82 -5.90 -0.10 3.22
C LEU A 82 -4.73 0.40 4.07
N GLU A 83 -3.62 0.80 3.47
CA GLU A 83 -2.50 1.39 4.22
C GLU A 83 -2.84 2.74 4.82
N LYS A 84 -3.59 3.59 4.09
CA LYS A 84 -4.08 4.87 4.62
C LYS A 84 -5.06 4.67 5.76
N SER A 85 -6.04 3.78 5.59
CA SER A 85 -7.04 3.50 6.63
C SER A 85 -6.41 2.94 7.91
N ASN A 86 -5.32 2.17 7.81
CA ASN A 86 -4.57 1.74 8.99
C ASN A 86 -3.94 2.90 9.76
N LYS A 87 -3.49 3.97 9.08
CA LYS A 87 -2.99 5.18 9.74
C LYS A 87 -4.15 5.96 10.36
N ASP A 88 -5.22 6.18 9.60
CA ASP A 88 -6.42 6.86 10.08
C ASP A 88 -7.02 6.13 11.30
N PHE A 89 -6.96 4.80 11.32
CA PHE A 89 -7.42 3.98 12.43
C PHE A 89 -6.67 4.28 13.73
N VAL A 90 -5.35 4.53 13.66
CA VAL A 90 -4.56 4.93 14.83
C VAL A 90 -5.00 6.29 15.34
N GLU A 91 -5.22 7.25 14.43
CA GLU A 91 -5.69 8.60 14.79
C GLU A 91 -7.08 8.56 15.43
N ILE A 92 -8.02 7.82 14.84
CA ILE A 92 -9.37 7.60 15.37
C ILE A 92 -9.31 6.92 16.74
N TYR A 93 -8.48 5.88 16.89
CA TYR A 93 -8.31 5.18 18.16
C TYR A 93 -7.84 6.14 19.27
N ASN A 94 -6.86 6.99 18.97
CA ASN A 94 -6.34 7.97 19.92
C ASN A 94 -7.42 8.98 20.33
N ALA A 95 -8.12 9.56 19.35
CA ALA A 95 -9.20 10.52 19.60
C ALA A 95 -10.35 9.91 20.43
N VAL A 96 -10.73 8.65 20.16
CA VAL A 96 -11.75 7.94 20.95
C VAL A 96 -11.23 7.62 22.36
N SER A 97 -9.97 7.21 22.50
CA SER A 97 -9.36 6.91 23.80
C SER A 97 -9.33 8.12 24.72
N GLU A 98 -8.99 9.29 24.20
CA GLU A 98 -8.97 10.55 24.97
C GLU A 98 -10.35 10.89 25.52
N LYS A 99 -11.39 10.85 24.68
CA LYS A 99 -12.78 11.10 25.12
C LYS A 99 -13.26 10.06 26.12
N ALA A 100 -12.93 8.80 25.91
CA ALA A 100 -13.30 7.73 26.83
C ALA A 100 -12.68 7.92 28.23
N LYS A 101 -11.41 8.36 28.31
CA LYS A 101 -10.73 8.67 29.58
C LYS A 101 -11.36 9.86 30.32
N GLN A 102 -12.03 10.77 29.61
CA GLN A 102 -12.76 11.89 30.18
C GLN A 102 -14.16 11.50 30.68
N GLY A 103 -14.58 10.23 30.53
CA GLY A 103 -15.87 9.75 30.99
C GLY A 103 -17.00 9.86 29.97
N ASP A 104 -16.71 10.11 28.68
CA ASP A 104 -17.74 10.10 27.63
C ASP A 104 -18.23 8.67 27.36
N ASP A 105 -19.45 8.35 27.79
CA ASP A 105 -20.06 7.02 27.69
C ASP A 105 -20.10 6.46 26.26
N LYS A 106 -20.29 7.32 25.25
CA LYS A 106 -20.34 6.89 23.85
C LYS A 106 -18.93 6.49 23.39
N ALA A 107 -17.93 7.30 23.71
CA ALA A 107 -16.53 7.03 23.41
C ALA A 107 -16.02 5.78 24.14
N ILE A 108 -16.42 5.55 25.40
CA ILE A 108 -16.08 4.32 26.13
C ILE A 108 -16.60 3.08 25.39
N LYS A 109 -17.88 3.08 24.97
CA LYS A 109 -18.44 1.97 24.18
C LYS A 109 -17.71 1.77 22.85
N THR A 110 -17.44 2.85 22.12
CA THR A 110 -16.69 2.78 20.86
C THR A 110 -15.26 2.27 21.07
N PHE A 111 -14.59 2.70 22.16
CA PHE A 111 -13.25 2.24 22.51
C PHE A 111 -13.19 0.73 22.74
N LEU A 112 -14.17 0.16 23.46
CA LEU A 112 -14.26 -1.28 23.69
C LEU A 112 -14.47 -2.05 22.38
N THR A 113 -15.27 -1.52 21.45
CA THR A 113 -15.44 -2.10 20.11
C THR A 113 -14.13 -2.08 19.32
N LEU A 114 -13.42 -0.95 19.29
CA LEU A 114 -12.12 -0.84 18.62
C LEU A 114 -11.10 -1.82 19.21
N GLN A 115 -11.05 -1.93 20.54
CA GLN A 115 -10.19 -2.90 21.23
C GLN A 115 -10.48 -4.34 20.81
N ASN A 116 -11.76 -4.70 20.65
CA ASN A 116 -12.15 -6.04 20.20
C ASN A 116 -11.73 -6.32 18.75
N GLU A 117 -11.90 -5.36 17.84
CA GLU A 117 -11.45 -5.51 16.45
C GLU A 117 -9.93 -5.67 16.34
N ILE A 118 -9.16 -4.90 17.13
CA ILE A 118 -7.70 -5.08 17.22
C ILE A 118 -7.37 -6.50 17.69
N ARG A 119 -8.02 -7.00 18.75
CA ARG A 119 -7.80 -8.38 19.25
C ARG A 119 -8.10 -9.44 18.18
N LYS A 120 -9.17 -9.28 17.40
CA LYS A 120 -9.49 -10.18 16.28
C LYS A 120 -8.40 -10.16 15.22
N SER A 121 -7.97 -8.97 14.78
CA SER A 121 -6.93 -8.83 13.76
C SER A 121 -5.59 -9.47 14.16
N VAL A 122 -5.20 -9.37 15.43
CA VAL A 122 -3.97 -9.98 15.96
C VAL A 122 -4.07 -11.50 15.99
N LYS A 123 -5.23 -12.06 16.35
CA LYS A 123 -5.46 -13.51 16.33
C LYS A 123 -5.36 -14.07 14.90
N THR A 124 -6.00 -13.43 13.93
CA THR A 124 -5.92 -13.84 12.52
C THR A 124 -4.49 -13.83 11.98
N LYS A 125 -3.65 -12.86 12.37
CA LYS A 125 -2.24 -12.82 11.97
C LYS A 125 -1.42 -13.98 12.54
N LYS A 126 -1.68 -14.41 13.78
CA LYS A 126 -0.99 -15.57 14.39
C LYS A 126 -1.33 -16.87 13.67
N SER A 127 -2.59 -17.07 13.29
CA SER A 127 -3.04 -18.25 12.56
C SER A 127 -2.40 -18.35 11.17
N LYS A 128 -2.37 -17.24 10.41
CA LYS A 128 -1.76 -17.21 9.07
C LYS A 128 -0.24 -17.40 9.07
N LYS A 129 0.45 -16.99 10.13
CA LYS A 129 1.89 -17.20 10.25
C LYS A 129 2.24 -18.68 10.44
N ALA A 130 1.39 -19.43 11.17
CA ALA A 130 1.56 -20.87 11.32
C ALA A 130 1.39 -21.65 10.00
N GLU A 131 0.60 -21.13 9.06
CA GLU A 131 0.41 -21.73 7.73
C GLU A 131 1.52 -21.35 6.73
N GLN A 132 2.22 -20.23 6.93
CA GLN A 132 3.30 -19.78 6.04
C GLN A 132 4.66 -20.40 6.35
N GLU A 133 4.89 -20.89 7.57
CA GLU A 133 6.13 -21.59 7.95
C GLU A 133 6.25 -22.99 7.30
N GLU A 134 5.21 -23.52 6.64
CA GLU A 134 5.26 -24.79 5.88
C GLU A 134 5.57 -24.62 4.37
N VAL A 135 5.72 -23.40 3.84
CA VAL A 135 5.89 -23.16 2.39
C VAL A 135 7.28 -22.61 2.02
N GLU A 136 8.22 -22.53 2.98
CA GLU A 136 9.55 -21.92 2.79
C GLU A 136 10.71 -22.93 2.60
N GLU A 137 10.45 -24.18 2.17
CA GLU A 137 11.49 -25.23 1.96
C GLU A 137 11.63 -25.77 0.51
N ASP A 138 11.10 -25.13 -0.54
CA ASP A 138 11.26 -25.61 -1.93
C ASP A 138 11.77 -24.50 -2.88
N ASP A 139 12.90 -23.89 -2.58
CA ASP A 139 13.65 -23.10 -3.57
C ASP A 139 15.16 -23.34 -3.42
N ASP A 140 15.54 -24.61 -3.39
CA ASP A 140 16.91 -25.06 -3.68
C ASP A 140 16.88 -25.90 -4.96
N LEU A 141 17.24 -25.28 -6.08
CA LEU A 141 17.98 -25.91 -7.19
C LEU A 141 18.29 -24.86 -8.27
N ILE A 142 19.49 -24.30 -8.18
CA ILE A 142 20.24 -23.81 -9.35
C ILE A 142 20.75 -25.03 -10.12
N LEU A 143 20.66 -25.02 -11.46
CA LEU A 143 21.56 -25.56 -12.50
C LEU A 143 20.81 -25.37 -13.85
N GLU A 144 21.35 -24.84 -14.96
CA GLU A 144 22.72 -24.71 -15.49
C GLU A 144 23.06 -23.28 -15.96
#